data_AF-A0A7C2U2U6-F1
#
_entry.id   AF-A0A7C2U2U6-F1
#
_cell.length_a   1.000
_cell.length_b   1.000
_cell.length_c   1.000
_cell.angle_alpha   90.00
_cell.angle_beta   90.00
_cell.angle_gamma   90.00
#
_symmetry.space_group_name_H-M   'P 1'
#
loop_
_entity.id
_entity.type
_entity.pdbx_description
1 polymer ?
#
loop_
_entity_poly.entity_id
_entity_poly.type
_entity_poly.pdbx_seq_one_letter_code
_entity_poly.pdbx_strand_id
1 'polypeptide(L)'
;MERQEPPVVRVLTVLCDLADSPLEEQERLEQARPLLTVSGLTVDDLRRALADPGLEWHRNKAQELGLPTEAWLNVVRATCVTQSHDLGDLMARLRTALERARAEAAQHPPTS
;
A
#
# COMPACT_ATOMS: atom_id res chain seq x y z
N MET A 1 0.76 9.33 26.54
CA MET A 1 -0.31 8.49 25.98
C MET A 1 0.15 8.12 24.58
N GLU A 2 0.83 6.99 24.45
CA GLU A 2 1.39 6.55 23.17
C GLU A 2 0.21 6.31 22.23
N ARG A 3 0.05 7.14 21.20
CA ARG A 3 -0.89 6.83 20.12
C ARG A 3 -0.29 5.63 19.40
N GLN A 4 -0.68 4.42 19.82
CA GLN A 4 -0.36 3.23 19.07
C GLN A 4 -1.01 3.41 17.69
N GLU A 5 -0.18 3.55 16.65
CA GLU A 5 -0.66 3.54 15.28
C GLU A 5 -1.52 2.28 15.10
N PRO A 6 -2.69 2.40 14.46
CA PRO A 6 -3.54 1.24 14.27
C PRO A 6 -2.75 0.16 13.52
N PRO A 7 -2.81 -1.12 13.95
CA PRO A 7 -1.96 -2.18 13.43
C PRO A 7 -2.02 -2.32 11.91
N VAL A 8 -3.14 -1.93 11.31
CA VAL A 8 -3.35 -1.91 9.86
C VAL A 8 -2.41 -0.96 9.11
N VAL A 9 -2.12 0.23 9.65
CA VAL A 9 -1.23 1.21 9.00
C VAL A 9 0.18 0.63 8.92
N ARG A 10 0.67 0.07 10.03
CA ARG A 10 1.99 -0.55 10.08
C ARG A 10 2.09 -1.75 9.13
N VAL A 11 1.08 -2.61 9.10
CA VAL A 11 1.07 -3.77 8.19
C VAL A 11 1.03 -3.32 6.73
N LEU A 12 0.21 -2.33 6.38
CA LEU A 12 0.16 -1.79 5.01
C LEU A 12 1.49 -1.16 4.57
N THR A 13 2.18 -0.45 5.47
CA THR A 13 3.53 0.08 5.18
C THR A 13 4.50 -1.03 4.84
N VAL A 14 4.60 -2.06 5.70
CA VAL A 14 5.53 -3.17 5.47
C VAL A 14 5.17 -3.97 4.21
N LEU A 15 3.87 -4.20 3.95
CA LEU A 15 3.42 -4.86 2.73
C LEU A 15 3.77 -4.04 1.48
N CYS A 16 3.66 -2.72 1.54
CA CYS A 16 4.09 -1.86 0.44
C CYS A 16 5.60 -1.96 0.19
N ASP A 17 6.41 -1.94 1.23
CA ASP A 17 7.87 -2.06 1.11
C ASP A 17 8.26 -3.43 0.55
N LEU A 18 7.59 -4.49 1.00
CA LEU A 18 7.75 -5.84 0.44
C LEU A 18 7.28 -5.93 -1.01
N ALA A 19 6.18 -5.27 -1.37
CA ALA A 19 5.66 -5.25 -2.73
C ALA A 19 6.63 -4.55 -3.69
N ASP A 20 7.40 -3.59 -3.19
CA ASP A 20 8.40 -2.84 -3.95
C ASP A 20 9.80 -3.48 -3.97
N SER A 21 10.07 -4.38 -3.03
CA SER A 21 11.35 -5.06 -2.88
C SER A 21 11.80 -5.76 -4.17
N PRO A 22 13.11 -5.88 -4.45
CA PRO A 22 13.62 -6.61 -5.62
C PRO A 22 13.48 -8.15 -5.53
N LEU A 23 12.97 -8.68 -4.40
CA LEU A 23 12.76 -10.12 -4.18
C LEU A 23 11.85 -10.76 -5.21
N GLU A 24 11.88 -12.09 -5.35
CA GLU A 24 10.91 -12.80 -6.19
C GLU A 24 9.50 -12.74 -5.58
N GLU A 25 8.46 -12.91 -6.40
CA GLU A 25 7.07 -12.84 -5.95
C GLU A 25 6.78 -13.82 -4.81
N GLN A 26 7.24 -15.06 -4.95
CA GLN A 26 7.06 -16.09 -3.93
C GLN A 26 7.71 -15.70 -2.59
N GLU A 27 8.93 -15.15 -2.62
CA GLU A 27 9.64 -14.70 -1.42
C GLU A 27 8.92 -13.53 -0.72
N ARG A 28 8.38 -12.57 -1.50
CA ARG A 28 7.58 -11.47 -0.94
C ARG A 28 6.34 -12.01 -0.22
N LEU A 29 5.68 -13.02 -0.79
CA LEU A 29 4.50 -13.64 -0.18
C LEU A 29 4.85 -14.42 1.08
N GLU A 30 5.97 -15.13 1.07
CA GLU A 30 6.47 -15.84 2.25
C GLU A 30 6.79 -14.89 3.41
N GLN A 31 7.32 -13.69 3.11
CA GLN A 31 7.56 -12.67 4.12
C GLN A 31 6.29 -11.91 4.53
N ALA A 32 5.32 -11.76 3.64
CA ALA A 32 4.06 -11.07 3.91
C ALA A 32 3.10 -11.90 4.79
N ARG A 33 3.06 -13.23 4.61
CA ARG A 33 2.14 -14.13 5.34
C ARG A 33 2.28 -14.03 6.87
N PRO A 34 3.49 -14.10 7.46
CA PRO A 34 3.67 -13.95 8.91
C PRO A 34 3.14 -12.62 9.46
N LEU A 35 3.17 -11.53 8.68
CA LEU A 35 2.69 -10.22 9.13
C LEU A 35 1.20 -10.25 9.42
N LEU A 36 0.40 -10.88 8.54
CA LEU A 36 -1.03 -11.07 8.73
C LEU A 36 -1.31 -11.95 9.95
N THR A 37 -0.59 -13.07 10.08
CA THR A 37 -0.73 -14.00 11.20
C THR A 37 -0.45 -13.34 12.55
N VAL A 38 0.64 -12.58 12.67
CA VAL A 38 1.05 -11.93 13.93
C VAL A 38 0.15 -10.75 14.28
N SER A 39 -0.31 -10.00 13.28
CA SER A 39 -1.22 -8.86 13.49
C SER A 39 -2.68 -9.29 13.71
N GLY A 40 -3.03 -10.53 13.38
CA GLY A 40 -4.42 -11.02 13.39
C GLY A 40 -5.29 -10.39 12.30
N LEU A 41 -4.69 -9.71 11.31
CA LEU A 41 -5.40 -9.08 10.21
C LEU A 41 -5.57 -10.07 9.06
N THR A 42 -6.71 -9.94 8.37
CA THR A 42 -6.98 -10.64 7.13
C THR A 42 -6.77 -9.72 5.92
N VAL A 43 -6.69 -10.32 4.72
CA VAL A 43 -6.68 -9.54 3.47
C VAL A 43 -7.94 -8.68 3.33
N ASP A 44 -9.09 -9.13 3.85
CA ASP A 44 -10.32 -8.37 3.82
C ASP A 44 -10.27 -7.14 4.74
N ASP A 45 -9.64 -7.25 5.91
CA ASP A 45 -9.40 -6.11 6.80
C ASP A 45 -8.52 -5.05 6.14
N LEU A 46 -7.46 -5.49 5.45
CA LEU A 46 -6.58 -4.59 4.69
C LEU A 46 -7.34 -3.90 3.56
N ARG A 47 -8.18 -4.64 2.81
CA ARG A 47 -9.02 -4.08 1.75
C ARG A 47 -9.98 -3.02 2.26
N ARG A 48 -10.65 -3.28 3.39
CA ARG A 48 -11.57 -2.32 4.00
C ARG A 48 -10.84 -1.06 4.43
N ALA A 49 -9.64 -1.21 5.00
CA ALA A 49 -8.81 -0.06 5.37
C ALA A 49 -8.35 0.73 4.13
N LEU A 50 -7.90 0.05 3.07
CA LEU A 50 -7.49 0.68 1.80
C LEU A 50 -8.66 1.33 1.03
N ALA A 51 -9.90 0.97 1.36
CA ALA A 51 -11.09 1.60 0.81
C ALA A 51 -11.49 2.89 1.54
N ASP A 52 -10.90 3.16 2.73
CA ASP A 52 -11.13 4.39 3.47
C ASP A 52 -10.16 5.49 2.98
N PRO A 53 -10.63 6.49 2.20
CA PRO A 53 -9.77 7.58 1.74
C PRO A 53 -9.25 8.48 2.87
N GLY A 54 -9.87 8.40 4.06
CA GLY A 54 -9.45 9.12 5.27
C GLY A 54 -8.32 8.44 6.04
N LEU A 55 -7.93 7.21 5.67
CA LEU A 55 -6.87 6.48 6.35
C LEU A 55 -5.54 7.25 6.25
N GLU A 56 -4.90 7.49 7.40
CA GLU A 56 -3.65 8.24 7.50
C GLU A 56 -2.54 7.68 6.60
N TRP A 57 -2.53 6.35 6.42
CA TRP A 57 -1.61 5.67 5.52
C TRP A 57 -1.61 6.22 4.09
N HIS A 58 -2.77 6.59 3.52
CA HIS A 58 -2.81 7.15 2.16
C HIS A 58 -2.08 8.49 2.08
N ARG A 59 -2.22 9.33 3.10
CA ARG A 59 -1.56 10.62 3.17
C ARG A 59 -0.06 10.45 3.30
N ASN A 60 0.37 9.57 4.21
CA ASN A 60 1.79 9.28 4.43
C ASN A 60 2.43 8.72 3.16
N LYS A 61 1.75 7.77 2.48
CA LYS A 61 2.28 7.16 1.26
C LYS A 61 2.38 8.14 0.09
N ALA A 62 1.38 9.02 -0.07
CA ALA A 62 1.43 10.07 -1.07
C ALA A 62 2.61 11.03 -0.82
N GLN A 63 2.83 11.44 0.44
CA GLN A 63 3.94 12.30 0.81
C GLN A 63 5.30 11.65 0.57
N GLU A 64 5.47 10.37 0.92
CA GLU A 64 6.70 9.60 0.63
C GLU A 64 7.01 9.57 -0.87
N LEU A 65 5.98 9.46 -1.71
CA LEU A 65 6.11 9.40 -3.17
C LEU A 65 6.20 10.79 -3.83
N GLY A 66 6.13 11.87 -3.04
CA GLY A 66 6.14 13.25 -3.56
C GLY A 66 4.90 13.62 -4.37
N LEU A 67 3.75 12.99 -4.09
CA LEU A 67 2.49 13.16 -4.81
C LEU A 67 1.42 13.84 -3.94
N PRO A 68 0.48 14.60 -4.57
CA PRO A 68 -0.76 14.96 -3.90
C PRO A 68 -1.53 13.70 -3.46
N THR A 69 -2.14 13.73 -2.27
CA THR A 69 -2.92 12.59 -1.74
C THR A 69 -4.04 12.17 -2.70
N GLU A 70 -4.66 13.11 -3.40
CA GLU A 70 -5.69 12.80 -4.40
C GLU A 70 -5.14 12.00 -5.59
N ALA A 71 -3.93 12.32 -6.07
CA ALA A 71 -3.29 11.56 -7.14
C ALA A 71 -3.01 10.12 -6.70
N TRP A 72 -2.47 9.94 -5.49
CA TRP A 72 -2.29 8.60 -4.90
C TRP A 72 -3.61 7.82 -4.80
N LEU A 73 -4.68 8.44 -4.30
CA LEU A 73 -6.00 7.79 -4.20
C LEU A 73 -6.57 7.44 -5.59
N ASN A 74 -6.28 8.22 -6.63
CA ASN A 74 -6.66 7.91 -8.00
C ASN A 74 -5.89 6.69 -8.53
N VAL A 75 -4.58 6.58 -8.22
CA VAL A 75 -3.78 5.41 -8.56
C VAL A 75 -4.31 4.15 -7.88
N VAL A 76 -4.55 4.20 -6.56
CA VAL A 76 -5.11 3.07 -5.79
C VAL A 76 -6.45 2.59 -6.37
N ARG A 77 -7.31 3.54 -6.77
CA ARG A 77 -8.58 3.23 -7.45
C ARG A 77 -8.36 2.62 -8.82
N ALA A 78 -7.43 3.14 -9.61
CA ALA A 78 -7.16 2.68 -10.97
C ALA A 78 -6.52 1.29 -11.02
N THR A 79 -5.75 0.90 -10.00
CA THR A 79 -5.15 -0.45 -9.88
C THR A 79 -6.05 -1.45 -9.15
N CYS A 80 -7.24 -1.01 -8.72
CA CYS A 80 -8.23 -1.84 -8.05
C CYS A 80 -7.66 -2.62 -6.85
N VAL A 81 -6.74 -2.01 -6.09
CA VAL A 81 -6.13 -2.64 -4.90
C VAL A 81 -7.19 -3.05 -3.87
N THR A 82 -8.29 -2.31 -3.78
CA THR A 82 -9.42 -2.63 -2.87
C THR A 82 -10.23 -3.85 -3.31
N GLN A 83 -10.00 -4.35 -4.53
CA GLN A 83 -10.70 -5.52 -5.10
C GLN A 83 -9.87 -6.81 -5.01
N SER A 84 -8.72 -6.81 -4.34
CA SER A 84 -7.82 -7.98 -4.27
C SER A 84 -8.49 -9.23 -3.70
N HIS A 85 -8.26 -10.40 -4.28
CA HIS A 85 -8.91 -11.63 -3.81
C HIS A 85 -8.13 -12.35 -2.70
N ASP A 86 -6.81 -12.29 -2.76
CA ASP A 86 -5.91 -12.92 -1.80
C ASP A 86 -4.65 -12.05 -1.59
N LEU A 87 -3.72 -12.54 -0.77
CA LEU A 87 -2.50 -11.81 -0.45
C LEU A 87 -1.59 -11.66 -1.68
N GLY A 88 -1.56 -12.65 -2.58
CA GLY A 88 -0.82 -12.60 -3.85
C GLY A 88 -1.30 -11.44 -4.72
N ASP A 89 -2.60 -11.43 -4.97
CA ASP A 89 -3.27 -10.39 -5.75
C ASP A 89 -3.15 -9.00 -5.10
N LEU A 90 -3.22 -8.91 -3.76
CA LEU A 90 -2.99 -7.67 -3.03
C LEU A 90 -1.58 -7.14 -3.26
N MET A 91 -0.56 -7.97 -3.09
CA MET A 91 0.84 -7.59 -3.26
C MET A 91 1.15 -7.18 -4.70
N ALA A 92 0.64 -7.92 -5.68
CA ALA A 92 0.79 -7.60 -7.10
C ALA A 92 0.18 -6.24 -7.44
N ARG A 93 -1.06 -5.97 -7.00
CA ARG A 93 -1.72 -4.68 -7.25
C ARG A 93 -1.08 -3.52 -6.51
N LEU A 94 -0.61 -3.73 -5.28
CA LEU A 94 0.16 -2.73 -4.54
C LEU A 94 1.43 -2.35 -5.30
N ARG A 95 2.17 -3.33 -5.81
CA ARG A 95 3.34 -3.09 -6.65
C ARG A 95 2.98 -2.26 -7.89
N THR A 96 1.95 -2.66 -8.63
CA THR A 96 1.49 -1.89 -9.82
C THR A 96 1.07 -0.47 -9.44
N ALA A 97 0.44 -0.27 -8.28
CA ALA A 97 0.10 1.06 -7.77
C ALA A 97 1.36 1.91 -7.51
N LEU A 98 2.39 1.33 -6.89
CA LEU A 98 3.65 2.03 -6.63
C LEU A 98 4.39 2.39 -7.92
N GLU A 99 4.47 1.46 -8.88
CA GLU A 99 5.09 1.71 -10.18
C GLU A 99 4.38 2.84 -10.92
N ARG A 100 3.04 2.83 -10.93
CA ARG A 100 2.23 3.90 -11.54
C ARG A 100 2.38 5.23 -10.82
N ALA A 101 2.32 5.24 -9.49
CA ALA A 101 2.47 6.45 -8.70
C ALA A 101 3.85 7.11 -8.93
N ARG A 102 4.91 6.32 -9.05
CA ARG A 102 6.25 6.84 -9.43
C ARG A 102 6.29 7.39 -10.84
N ALA A 103 5.64 6.72 -11.79
CA ALA A 103 5.54 7.24 -13.16
C ALA A 103 4.77 8.56 -13.20
N GLU A 104 3.72 8.72 -12.40
CA GLU A 104 2.98 9.99 -12.26
C GLU A 104 3.83 11.07 -11.57
N ALA A 105 4.57 10.73 -10.52
CA ALA A 105 5.47 11.65 -9.82
C ALA A 105 6.59 12.17 -10.73
N ALA A 106 7.12 11.31 -11.60
CA ALA A 106 8.13 11.70 -12.58
C ALA A 106 7.61 12.64 -13.68
N GLN A 107 6.30 12.58 -13.99
CA GLN A 107 5.65 13.43 -14.99
C GLN A 107 5.28 14.82 -14.45
N HIS A 108 5.08 14.93 -13.14
CA HIS A 108 4.79 16.18 -12.44
C HIS A 108 5.89 16.49 -11.42
N PRO A 109 7.11 16.85 -11.87
CA PRO A 109 8.15 17.28 -10.95
C PRO A 109 7.61 18.45 -10.11
N PRO A 110 7.89 18.49 -8.80
CA PRO A 110 7.41 19.56 -7.94
C PRO A 110 7.89 20.88 -8.53
N THR A 111 6.95 21.73 -8.96
CA THR A 111 7.23 23.11 -9.37
C THR A 111 7.98 23.77 -8.21
N SER A 112 9.27 24.03 -8.44
CA SER A 112 10.07 24.95 -7.62
C SER A 112 9.63 26.39 -7.83
#